data_AF-A0A1B6GUI1-F1
#
_entry.id   AF-A0A1B6GUI1-F1
#
_cell.length_a   1.000
_cell.length_b   1.000
_cell.length_c   1.000
_cell.angle_alpha   90.00
_cell.angle_beta   90.00
_cell.angle_gamma   90.00
#
_symmetry.space_group_name_H-M   'P 1'
#
loop_
_entity.id
_entity.type
_entity.pdbx_description
1 polymer ?
#
loop_
_entity_poly.entity_id
_entity_poly.type
_entity_poly.pdbx_seq_one_letter_code
_entity_poly.pdbx_strand_id
1 'polypeptide(L)'
;MLFCVQNLEYYMMEEAIEPNWIRFMSRLNNVNNIDDLLAEHWDFVDQCMKDCMFMNHDLIAIINKILASCIEFCDFMQRMQRYFLDAELTSMLSDDQPFDSDIQSTDGVDSKASENQSFEDNIKRLDAKFTSYLITLLTTISSLGQEESVEKLRNILYRENFNGFYSEKIERDQRGNDTVTSSISG
;
A
#
# COMPACT_ATOMS: atom_id res chain seq x y z
N MET A 1 -5.94 5.59 -0.90
CA MET A 1 -4.47 5.60 -0.79
C MET A 1 -3.99 6.15 0.55
N LEU A 2 -4.11 7.46 0.84
CA LEU A 2 -3.56 8.07 2.06
C LEU A 2 -4.02 7.38 3.36
N PHE A 3 -5.33 7.21 3.54
CA PHE A 3 -5.92 6.56 4.71
C PHE A 3 -5.39 5.12 4.91
N CYS A 4 -5.20 4.38 3.82
CA CYS A 4 -4.67 3.03 3.84
C CYS A 4 -3.24 2.97 4.39
N VAL A 5 -2.37 3.86 3.91
CA VAL A 5 -0.97 3.93 4.38
C VAL A 5 -0.93 4.36 5.85
N GLN A 6 -1.74 5.35 6.23
CA GLN A 6 -1.82 5.83 7.62
C GLN A 6 -2.30 4.74 8.58
N ASN A 7 -3.32 3.97 8.21
CA ASN A 7 -3.81 2.89 9.06
C ASN A 7 -2.81 1.73 9.17
N LEU A 8 -2.09 1.43 8.09
CA LEU A 8 -1.03 0.41 8.10
C LEU A 8 0.12 0.84 9.03
N GLU A 9 0.55 2.10 8.95
CA GLU A 9 1.56 2.66 9.84
C GLU A 9 1.10 2.65 11.30
N TYR A 10 -0.13 3.10 11.57
CA TYR A 10 -0.72 3.09 12.91
C TYR A 10 -0.72 1.67 13.49
N TYR A 11 -1.13 0.67 12.71
CA TYR A 11 -1.12 -0.72 13.14
C TYR A 11 0.29 -1.18 13.56
N MET A 12 1.29 -0.94 12.72
CA MET A 12 2.67 -1.36 13.01
C MET A 12 3.19 -0.72 14.29
N MET A 13 2.94 0.57 14.51
CA MET A 13 3.44 1.29 15.68
C MET A 13 2.66 0.96 16.96
N GLU A 14 1.33 1.10 16.94
CA GLU A 14 0.50 1.10 18.14
C GLU A 14 -0.09 -0.28 18.49
N GLU A 15 -0.31 -1.16 17.52
CA GLU A 15 -0.93 -2.48 17.76
C GLU A 15 0.07 -3.63 17.73
N ALA A 16 1.16 -3.48 16.98
CA ALA A 16 2.23 -4.47 16.91
C ALA A 16 3.42 -4.13 17.82
N ILE A 17 4.08 -2.99 17.63
CA ILE A 17 5.32 -2.66 18.35
C ILE A 17 5.06 -2.30 19.82
N GLU A 18 4.16 -1.35 20.09
CA GLU A 18 3.93 -0.82 21.44
C GLU A 18 3.55 -1.91 22.47
N PRO A 19 2.61 -2.85 22.20
CA PRO A 19 2.25 -3.88 23.18
C PRO A 19 3.39 -4.85 23.46
N ASN A 20 4.19 -5.17 22.44
CA ASN A 20 5.36 -6.03 22.58
C ASN A 20 6.47 -5.34 23.39
N TRP A 21 6.64 -4.03 23.22
CA TRP A 21 7.58 -3.24 24.00
C TRP A 21 7.20 -3.20 25.48
N ILE A 22 5.93 -2.93 25.80
CA ILE A 22 5.44 -2.94 27.19
C ILE A 22 5.64 -4.32 27.84
N ARG A 23 5.36 -5.40 27.10
CA ARG A 23 5.57 -6.78 27.58
C ARG A 23 7.04 -7.07 27.84
N PHE A 24 7.93 -6.68 26.92
CA PHE A 24 9.37 -6.82 27.06
C PHE A 24 9.89 -6.09 28.30
N MET A 25 9.51 -4.82 28.49
CA MET A 25 9.92 -4.02 29.65
C MET A 25 9.43 -4.61 30.98
N SER A 26 8.22 -5.18 31.01
CA SER A 26 7.71 -5.88 32.19
C SER A 26 8.53 -7.12 32.55
N ARG A 27 8.90 -7.93 31.55
CA ARG A 27 9.72 -9.13 31.74
C ARG A 27 11.15 -8.78 32.16
N LEU A 28 11.70 -7.71 31.58
CA LEU A 28 13.05 -7.21 31.88
C LEU A 28 13.27 -6.94 33.38
N ASN A 29 12.25 -6.48 34.09
CA ASN A 29 12.33 -6.19 35.52
C ASN A 29 12.57 -7.43 36.40
N ASN A 30 12.32 -8.63 35.88
CA ASN A 30 12.45 -9.90 36.61
C ASN A 30 13.68 -10.72 36.19
N VAL A 31 14.51 -10.18 35.28
CA VAL A 31 15.67 -10.88 34.73
C VAL A 31 16.88 -10.72 35.64
N ASN A 32 17.55 -11.84 35.96
CA ASN A 32 18.70 -11.86 36.87
C ASN A 32 20.04 -12.18 36.16
N ASN A 33 20.01 -12.61 34.89
CA ASN A 33 21.20 -12.99 34.13
C ASN A 33 21.22 -12.37 32.72
N ILE A 34 22.41 -12.24 32.14
CA ILE A 34 22.61 -11.70 30.78
C ILE A 34 22.05 -12.65 29.72
N ASP A 35 22.15 -13.96 29.92
CA ASP A 35 21.60 -14.93 28.96
C ASP A 35 20.06 -14.87 28.91
N ASP A 36 19.43 -14.70 30.06
CA ASP A 36 17.97 -14.51 30.18
C ASP A 36 17.54 -13.18 29.52
N LEU A 37 18.33 -12.11 29.68
CA LEU A 37 18.12 -10.84 29.00
C LEU A 37 18.17 -11.00 27.47
N LEU A 38 19.16 -11.73 26.97
CA LEU A 38 19.30 -12.00 25.54
C LEU A 38 18.10 -12.81 25.02
N ALA A 39 17.66 -13.83 25.76
CA ALA A 39 16.49 -14.63 25.38
C ALA A 39 15.22 -13.75 25.29
N GLU A 40 14.96 -12.91 26.29
CA GLU A 40 13.82 -12.00 26.29
C GLU A 40 13.86 -10.97 25.16
N HIS A 41 15.05 -10.50 24.78
CA HIS A 41 15.23 -9.61 23.64
C HIS A 41 14.95 -10.33 22.31
N TRP A 42 15.45 -11.57 22.14
CA TRP A 42 15.16 -12.36 20.95
C TRP A 42 13.66 -12.65 20.80
N ASP A 43 12.99 -13.00 21.90
CA ASP A 43 11.54 -13.22 21.92
C ASP A 43 10.76 -11.94 21.58
N PHE A 44 11.19 -10.78 22.08
CA PHE A 44 10.60 -9.49 21.70
C PHE A 44 10.71 -9.23 20.19
N VAL A 45 11.90 -9.41 19.63
CA VAL A 45 12.16 -9.17 18.20
C VAL A 45 11.37 -10.14 17.32
N ASP A 46 11.33 -11.42 17.67
CA ASP A 46 10.54 -12.44 16.95
C ASP A 46 9.04 -12.14 16.99
N GLN A 47 8.51 -11.77 18.17
CA GLN A 47 7.10 -11.42 18.30
C GLN A 47 6.74 -10.14 17.52
N CYS A 48 7.60 -9.12 17.54
CA CYS A 48 7.42 -7.92 16.73
C CYS A 48 7.39 -8.23 15.23
N MET A 49 8.28 -9.10 14.74
CA MET A 49 8.28 -9.51 13.33
C MET A 49 7.01 -10.28 12.95
N LYS A 50 6.54 -11.18 13.82
CA LYS A 50 5.28 -11.91 13.62
C LYS A 50 4.08 -10.98 13.59
N ASP A 51 3.96 -10.10 14.57
CA ASP A 51 2.82 -9.18 14.71
C ASP A 51 2.81 -8.08 13.63
N CYS A 52 3.98 -7.63 13.16
CA CYS A 52 4.10 -6.68 12.05
C CYS A 52 3.86 -7.32 10.66
N MET A 53 3.43 -8.58 10.60
CA MET A 53 3.16 -9.31 9.35
C MET A 53 4.40 -9.64 8.53
N PHE A 54 5.62 -9.41 9.04
CA PHE A 54 6.86 -9.63 8.28
C PHE A 54 7.20 -11.11 8.06
N MET A 55 6.50 -12.01 8.76
CA MET A 55 6.67 -13.46 8.58
C MET A 55 5.77 -14.04 7.49
N ASN A 56 4.79 -13.28 6.96
CA ASN A 56 3.95 -13.72 5.86
C ASN A 56 4.38 -13.03 4.55
N HIS A 57 5.09 -13.78 3.72
CA HIS A 57 5.63 -13.28 2.45
C HIS A 57 4.53 -12.80 1.48
N ASP A 58 3.35 -13.42 1.50
CA ASP A 58 2.23 -13.03 0.62
C ASP A 58 1.66 -11.67 1.02
N LEU A 59 1.47 -11.43 2.33
CA LEU A 59 1.01 -10.15 2.85
C LEU A 59 2.00 -9.02 2.56
N ILE A 60 3.29 -9.23 2.80
CA ILE A 60 4.34 -8.24 2.48
C ILE A 60 4.37 -7.94 0.98
N ALA A 61 4.27 -8.96 0.14
CA ALA A 61 4.26 -8.78 -1.31
C ALA A 61 3.07 -7.93 -1.77
N ILE A 62 1.88 -8.12 -1.17
CA ILE A 62 0.69 -7.31 -1.47
C ILE A 62 0.86 -5.87 -0.95
N ILE A 63 1.32 -5.69 0.29
CA ILE A 63 1.60 -4.35 0.86
C ILE A 63 2.58 -3.58 -0.02
N ASN A 64 3.66 -4.21 -0.47
CA ASN A 64 4.63 -3.59 -1.38
C ASN A 64 3.99 -3.16 -2.70
N LYS A 65 3.08 -3.97 -3.27
CA LYS A 65 2.32 -3.59 -4.48
C LYS A 65 1.41 -2.39 -4.23
N ILE A 66 0.76 -2.32 -3.06
CA ILE A 66 -0.06 -1.18 -2.65
C ILE A 66 0.79 0.09 -2.55
N LEU A 67 1.92 0.04 -1.83
CA LEU A 67 2.83 1.17 -1.68
C LEU A 67 3.42 1.61 -3.02
N ALA A 68 3.83 0.67 -3.88
CA ALA A 68 4.30 0.97 -5.23
C ALA A 68 3.21 1.66 -6.08
N SER A 69 1.95 1.24 -5.95
CA SER A 69 0.81 1.90 -6.62
C SER A 69 0.58 3.32 -6.09
N CYS A 70 0.79 3.57 -4.81
CA CYS A 70 0.72 4.92 -4.24
C CYS A 70 1.85 5.81 -4.78
N ILE A 71 3.07 5.29 -4.91
CA ILE A 71 4.21 6.01 -5.50
C ILE A 71 3.93 6.34 -6.96
N GLU A 72 3.47 5.36 -7.75
CA GLU A 72 3.10 5.56 -9.16
C GLU A 72 2.06 6.68 -9.32
N PHE A 73 1.07 6.73 -8.43
CA PHE A 73 0.07 7.80 -8.39
C PHE A 73 0.69 9.16 -8.04
N CYS A 74 1.54 9.24 -7.02
CA CYS A 74 2.25 10.47 -6.66
C CYS A 74 3.10 11.00 -7.81
N ASP A 75 3.86 10.13 -8.48
CA ASP A 75 4.70 10.50 -9.63
C ASP A 75 3.86 10.96 -10.83
N PHE A 76 2.71 10.34 -11.06
CA PHE A 76 1.75 10.79 -12.07
C PHE A 76 1.22 12.19 -11.74
N MET A 77 0.75 12.41 -10.51
CA MET A 77 0.21 13.70 -10.08
C MET A 77 1.25 14.82 -10.14
N GLN A 78 2.49 14.56 -9.71
CA GLN A 78 3.59 15.55 -9.78
C GLN A 78 3.96 15.90 -11.23
N ARG A 79 3.95 14.92 -12.15
CA ARG A 79 4.17 15.18 -13.58
C ARG A 79 3.05 16.05 -14.17
N MET A 80 1.80 15.73 -13.87
CA MET A 80 0.65 16.49 -14.37
C MET A 80 0.64 17.93 -13.84
N GLN A 81 1.01 18.15 -12.57
CA GLN A 81 1.10 19.49 -12.00
C GLN A 81 2.16 20.35 -12.73
N ARG A 82 3.30 19.77 -13.12
CA ARG A 82 4.32 20.46 -13.91
C ARG A 82 3.80 20.85 -15.30
N TYR A 83 3.14 19.93 -16.01
CA TYR A 83 2.56 20.23 -17.33
C TYR A 83 1.49 21.32 -17.27
N PHE A 84 0.66 21.34 -16.22
CA PHE A 84 -0.34 22.40 -16.03
C PHE A 84 0.33 23.77 -15.80
N LEU A 85 1.34 23.83 -14.93
CA LEU A 85 2.08 25.07 -14.66
C LEU A 85 2.84 25.57 -15.89
N ASP A 86 3.48 24.68 -16.65
CA ASP A 86 4.19 25.04 -17.88
C ASP A 86 3.22 25.53 -18.97
N ALA A 87 2.02 24.93 -19.08
CA ALA A 87 0.99 25.38 -20.01
C ALA A 87 0.41 26.75 -19.60
N GLU A 88 0.20 26.99 -18.31
CA GLU A 88 -0.25 28.29 -17.78
C GLU A 88 0.83 29.37 -17.99
N LEU A 89 2.09 29.07 -17.69
CA LEU A 89 3.22 29.97 -17.91
C LEU A 89 3.43 30.28 -19.39
N THR A 90 3.35 29.26 -20.26
CA THR A 90 3.47 29.45 -21.72
C THR A 90 2.30 30.26 -22.27
N SER A 91 1.08 30.02 -21.79
CA SER A 91 -0.11 30.81 -22.15
C SER A 91 -0.03 32.26 -21.68
N MET A 92 0.69 32.55 -20.59
CA MET A 92 0.91 33.91 -20.10
C MET A 92 2.03 34.65 -20.85
N LEU A 93 2.96 33.93 -21.47
CA LEU A 93 4.10 34.49 -22.21
C LEU A 93 3.86 34.59 -23.73
N SER A 94 2.80 33.96 -24.26
CA SER A 94 2.56 33.83 -25.70
C SER A 94 1.95 35.05 -26.40
N ASP A 95 1.63 36.13 -25.70
CA ASP A 95 0.94 37.29 -26.30
C ASP A 95 1.88 38.37 -26.89
N ASP A 96 3.20 38.28 -26.76
CA ASP A 96 4.10 39.31 -27.30
C ASP A 96 5.49 38.77 -27.65
N GLN A 97 5.68 38.12 -28.81
CA GLN A 97 6.89 38.26 -29.65
C GLN A 97 6.81 37.39 -30.93
N PRO A 98 7.01 37.97 -32.13
CA PRO A 98 7.48 37.21 -33.30
C PRO A 98 9.00 37.06 -33.19
N PHE A 99 9.49 36.06 -32.44
CA PHE A 99 10.93 35.80 -32.34
C PHE A 99 11.29 34.47 -32.99
N ASP A 100 11.87 34.59 -34.17
CA ASP A 100 12.60 33.54 -34.89
C ASP A 100 13.75 33.04 -33.98
N SER A 101 13.62 31.84 -33.44
CA SER A 101 14.71 31.20 -32.70
C SER A 101 14.71 29.70 -32.95
N ASP A 102 15.57 29.31 -33.89
CA ASP A 102 16.21 28.01 -33.95
C ASP A 102 16.72 27.61 -32.55
N ILE A 103 15.95 26.83 -31.81
CA ILE A 103 16.44 26.07 -30.67
C ILE A 103 16.26 24.59 -30.97
N GLN A 104 17.38 24.08 -31.45
CA GLN A 104 17.84 22.72 -31.60
C GLN A 104 17.16 21.70 -30.67
N SER A 105 16.56 20.70 -31.31
CA SER A 105 16.11 19.45 -30.71
C SER A 105 17.28 18.66 -30.12
N THR A 106 17.36 18.58 -28.79
CA THR A 106 18.11 17.58 -28.00
C THR A 106 17.33 17.47 -26.69
N ASP A 107 16.59 16.41 -26.35
CA ASP A 107 16.94 15.00 -26.37
C ASP A 107 15.70 14.14 -26.65
N GLY A 108 15.87 13.14 -27.50
CA GLY A 108 15.01 11.97 -27.52
C GLY A 108 15.53 10.88 -26.58
N VAL A 109 14.62 9.97 -26.22
CA VAL A 109 14.74 8.74 -25.40
C VAL A 109 14.16 9.01 -24.00
N ASP A 110 12.96 8.56 -23.62
CA ASP A 110 12.21 7.36 -23.98
C ASP A 110 10.74 7.49 -23.54
N SER A 111 9.84 6.69 -24.11
CA SER A 111 8.38 6.56 -23.83
C SER A 111 7.40 7.16 -24.86
N LYS A 112 7.65 6.93 -26.14
CA LYS A 112 6.59 6.86 -27.16
C LYS A 112 5.73 5.61 -26.92
N ALA A 113 4.73 5.69 -26.04
CA ALA A 113 3.64 4.69 -25.99
C ALA A 113 2.34 5.13 -25.27
N SER A 114 2.24 6.32 -24.67
CA SER A 114 1.09 6.60 -23.78
C SER A 114 0.41 7.96 -23.94
N GLU A 115 0.58 8.63 -25.08
CA GLU A 115 -0.03 9.96 -25.34
C GLU A 115 -1.54 9.95 -25.66
N ASN A 116 -2.23 8.80 -25.58
CA ASN A 116 -3.65 8.69 -25.97
C ASN A 116 -4.62 8.28 -24.85
N GLN A 117 -4.24 8.37 -23.57
CA GLN A 117 -5.19 8.15 -22.47
C GLN A 117 -5.48 9.45 -21.75
N SER A 118 -6.78 9.80 -21.62
CA SER A 118 -7.21 10.97 -20.89
C SER A 118 -6.65 10.95 -19.47
N PHE A 119 -6.42 12.11 -18.87
CA PHE A 119 -6.07 12.23 -17.44
C PHE A 119 -7.04 11.40 -16.58
N GLU A 120 -8.34 11.48 -16.91
CA GLU A 120 -9.39 10.73 -16.23
C GLU A 120 -9.21 9.22 -16.36
N ASP A 121 -8.79 8.72 -17.52
CA ASP A 121 -8.58 7.28 -17.75
C ASP A 121 -7.37 6.76 -16.96
N ASN A 122 -6.31 7.56 -16.88
CA ASN A 122 -5.14 7.23 -16.06
C ASN A 122 -5.48 7.19 -14.57
N ILE A 123 -6.29 8.14 -14.07
CA ILE A 123 -6.77 8.14 -12.69
C ILE A 123 -7.63 6.91 -12.41
N LYS A 124 -8.59 6.60 -13.29
CA LYS A 124 -9.43 5.39 -13.17
C LYS A 124 -8.61 4.11 -13.15
N ARG A 125 -7.57 4.02 -13.99
CA ARG A 125 -6.67 2.87 -14.04
C ARG A 125 -5.87 2.70 -12.74
N LEU A 126 -5.30 3.79 -12.22
CA LEU A 126 -4.53 3.78 -10.97
C LEU A 126 -5.41 3.43 -9.77
N ASP A 127 -6.63 3.98 -9.73
CA ASP A 127 -7.60 3.68 -8.67
C ASP A 127 -8.08 2.23 -8.71
N ALA A 128 -8.39 1.70 -9.90
CA ALA A 128 -8.76 0.30 -10.07
C ALA A 128 -7.62 -0.66 -9.66
N LYS A 129 -6.38 -0.32 -10.02
CA LYS A 129 -5.18 -1.10 -9.65
C LYS A 129 -4.99 -1.12 -8.13
N PHE A 130 -5.04 0.04 -7.47
CA PHE A 130 -4.95 0.16 -6.02
C PHE A 130 -6.08 -0.63 -5.33
N THR A 131 -7.32 -0.45 -5.79
CA THR A 131 -8.49 -1.13 -5.23
C THR A 131 -8.37 -2.65 -5.35
N SER A 132 -7.88 -3.16 -6.48
CA SER A 132 -7.65 -4.59 -6.66
C SER A 132 -6.64 -5.13 -5.64
N TYR A 133 -5.49 -4.48 -5.46
CA TYR A 133 -4.52 -4.92 -4.45
C TYR A 133 -5.05 -4.82 -3.03
N LEU A 134 -5.81 -3.77 -2.71
CA LEU A 134 -6.44 -3.63 -1.41
C LEU A 134 -7.43 -4.77 -1.13
N ILE A 135 -8.27 -5.14 -2.10
CA ILE A 135 -9.20 -6.28 -1.95
C ILE A 135 -8.43 -7.59 -1.75
N THR A 136 -7.35 -7.80 -2.51
CA THR A 136 -6.49 -8.98 -2.32
C THR A 136 -5.89 -9.01 -0.91
N LEU A 137 -5.42 -7.86 -0.40
CA LEU A 137 -4.91 -7.75 0.98
C LEU A 137 -5.98 -8.14 2.00
N LEU A 138 -7.16 -7.52 1.91
CA LEU A 138 -8.26 -7.74 2.85
C LEU A 138 -8.77 -9.19 2.81
N THR A 139 -8.84 -9.78 1.62
CA THR A 139 -9.24 -11.19 1.45
C THR A 139 -8.20 -12.14 2.00
N THR A 140 -6.91 -11.86 1.77
CA THR A 140 -5.80 -12.64 2.34
C THR A 140 -5.84 -12.57 3.86
N ILE A 141 -5.95 -11.38 4.45
CA ILE A 141 -6.10 -11.20 5.90
C ILE A 141 -7.32 -11.96 6.45
N SER A 142 -8.46 -11.92 5.74
CA SER A 142 -9.66 -12.67 6.14
C SER A 142 -9.49 -14.19 6.07
N SER A 143 -8.71 -14.69 5.11
CA SER A 143 -8.46 -16.13 4.91
C SER A 143 -7.45 -16.72 5.90
N LEU A 144 -6.57 -15.89 6.45
CA LEU A 144 -5.61 -16.27 7.49
C LEU A 144 -6.28 -16.50 8.87
N GLY A 145 -7.61 -16.40 8.95
CA GLY A 145 -8.38 -16.43 10.19
C GLY A 145 -8.26 -17.75 10.96
N GLN A 146 -7.30 -17.81 11.88
CA GLN A 146 -7.34 -18.52 13.18
C GLN A 146 -6.09 -18.32 14.07
N GLU A 147 -5.03 -17.64 13.61
CA GLU A 147 -3.86 -17.34 14.46
C GLU A 147 -4.09 -16.06 15.30
N GLU A 148 -3.62 -16.03 16.55
CA GLU A 148 -3.78 -14.91 17.51
C GLU A 148 -3.19 -13.58 16.97
N SER A 149 -2.14 -13.65 16.14
CA SER A 149 -1.59 -12.51 15.39
C SER A 149 -2.60 -11.91 14.38
N VAL A 150 -3.54 -12.73 13.91
CA VAL A 150 -4.55 -12.38 12.89
C VAL A 150 -5.75 -11.64 13.52
N GLU A 151 -5.95 -11.73 14.84
CA GLU A 151 -6.96 -10.91 15.51
C GLU A 151 -6.60 -9.42 15.48
N LYS A 152 -5.34 -9.09 15.74
CA LYS A 152 -4.82 -7.72 15.59
C LYS A 152 -4.93 -7.26 14.13
N LEU A 153 -4.63 -8.14 13.18
CA LEU A 153 -4.80 -7.87 11.76
C LEU A 153 -6.23 -7.59 11.33
N ARG A 154 -7.19 -8.20 12.02
CA ARG A 154 -8.62 -7.94 11.79
C ARG A 154 -8.99 -6.50 12.15
N ASN A 155 -8.26 -5.84 13.06
CA ASN A 155 -8.47 -4.41 13.34
C ASN A 155 -8.14 -3.55 12.12
N ILE A 156 -7.11 -3.92 11.34
CA ILE A 156 -6.83 -3.27 10.05
C ILE A 156 -8.00 -3.47 9.10
N LEU A 157 -8.51 -4.71 8.98
CA LEU A 157 -9.68 -5.02 8.14
C LEU A 157 -10.89 -4.16 8.52
N TYR A 158 -11.17 -3.98 9.81
CA TYR A 158 -12.29 -3.14 10.28
C TYR A 158 -12.11 -1.65 10.00
N ARG A 159 -10.88 -1.14 10.11
CA ARG A 159 -10.56 0.27 9.84
C ARG A 159 -10.52 0.57 8.35
N GLU A 160 -9.92 -0.29 7.55
CA GLU A 160 -9.85 -0.16 6.10
C GLU A 160 -11.21 -0.38 5.43
N ASN A 161 -12.03 -1.30 5.96
CA ASN A 161 -13.41 -1.50 5.54
C ASN A 161 -14.41 -0.69 6.38
N PHE A 162 -14.02 0.50 6.83
CA PHE A 162 -14.92 1.37 7.57
C PHE A 162 -16.19 1.66 6.76
N ASN A 163 -17.35 1.48 7.39
CA ASN A 163 -18.68 1.61 6.78
C ASN A 163 -19.01 0.60 5.66
N GLY A 164 -18.26 -0.50 5.53
CA GLY A 164 -18.54 -1.56 4.56
C GLY A 164 -18.30 -1.19 3.09
N PHE A 165 -17.53 -0.15 2.84
CA PHE A 165 -17.25 0.37 1.49
C PHE A 165 -16.66 -0.68 0.54
N TYR A 166 -15.86 -1.61 1.06
CA TYR A 166 -15.28 -2.70 0.29
C TYR A 166 -16.01 -4.03 0.46
N SER A 167 -16.99 -4.13 1.38
CA SER A 167 -17.70 -5.38 1.69
C SER A 167 -18.30 -6.04 0.46
N GLU A 168 -18.96 -5.28 -0.41
CA GLU A 168 -19.59 -5.84 -1.63
C GLU A 168 -18.55 -6.34 -2.64
N LYS A 169 -17.38 -5.70 -2.71
CA LYS A 169 -16.30 -6.11 -3.62
C LYS A 169 -15.54 -7.34 -3.10
N ILE A 170 -15.37 -7.43 -1.78
CA ILE A 170 -14.79 -8.59 -1.10
C ILE A 170 -15.69 -9.82 -1.28
N GLU A 171 -17.01 -9.68 -1.12
CA GLU A 171 -17.96 -10.78 -1.35
C GLU A 171 -17.98 -11.26 -2.81
N ARG A 172 -17.78 -10.38 -3.79
CA ARG A 172 -17.70 -10.76 -5.21
C ARG A 172 -16.43 -11.53 -5.53
N ASP A 173 -15.30 -11.14 -4.93
CA ASP A 173 -14.02 -11.82 -5.12
C ASP A 173 -14.03 -13.24 -4.50
N GLN A 174 -14.63 -13.37 -3.32
CA GLN A 174 -14.83 -14.66 -2.65
C GLN A 174 -15.71 -15.62 -3.47
N ARG A 175 -16.85 -15.14 -4.01
CA ARG A 175 -17.72 -15.94 -4.90
C ARG A 175 -17.04 -16.32 -6.23
N GLY A 176 -16.13 -15.48 -6.72
CA GLY A 176 -15.32 -15.76 -7.91
C GLY A 176 -14.37 -16.95 -7.70
N ASN A 177 -13.68 -17.00 -6.55
CA ASN A 177 -12.79 -18.10 -6.21
C ASN A 177 -13.53 -19.42 -5.95
N ASP A 178 -14.73 -19.40 -5.37
CA ASP A 178 -15.54 -20.61 -5.17
C ASP A 178 -16.00 -21.23 -6.50
N THR A 179 -16.24 -20.41 -7.52
CA THR A 179 -16.69 -20.90 -8.85
C THR A 179 -15.54 -21.56 -9.63
N VAL A 180 -14.30 -21.07 -9.45
CA VAL A 180 -13.10 -21.63 -10.09
C VAL A 180 -12.67 -22.95 -9.43
N THR A 181 -12.78 -23.07 -8.10
CA THR A 181 -12.47 -24.33 -7.40
C THR A 181 -13.49 -25.43 -7.68
N SER A 182 -14.76 -25.06 -7.91
CA SER A 182 -15.84 -25.99 -8.30
C SER A 182 -15.68 -26.55 -9.72
N SER A 183 -15.02 -25.82 -10.62
CA SER A 183 -14.84 -26.20 -12.03
C SER A 183 -13.55 -26.99 -12.31
N ILE A 184 -12.63 -27.04 -11.35
CA ILE A 184 -11.39 -27.85 -11.44
C ILE A 184 -11.59 -29.24 -10.79
N SER A 185 -12.65 -29.41 -9.98
CA SER A 185 -12.97 -30.66 -9.25
C SER A 185 -14.06 -31.51 -9.92
N GLY A 186 -14.45 -31.20 -11.16
CA GLY A 186 -15.51 -31.87 -11.92
C GLY A 186 -15.00 -32.61 -13.14
#